data_AF-A0AB39RU38-F1
#
_entry.id   AF-A0AB39RU38-F1
#
_cell.length_a   1.000
_cell.length_b   1.000
_cell.length_c   1.000
_cell.angle_alpha   90.00
_cell.angle_beta   90.00
_cell.angle_gamma   90.00
#
_symmetry.space_group_name_H-M   'P 1'
#
loop_
_entity.id
_entity.type
_entity.pdbx_description
1 polymer ?
#
loop_
_entity_poly.entity_id
_entity_poly.type
_entity_poly.pdbx_seq_one_letter_code
_entity_poly.pdbx_strand_id
1 'polypeptide(L)'
;MRSTRRAASTVVLVCLLLAGCKSASLGTSTSSESHSPVAGASGTAAPAGGSSGPIAVGAGPQKHYTVQQQPAAGSCHYRYEHGEPLEDPKCTPGAISPAVTQANLTSTICRKGGYTSRVRPSTSITGKEKELNAASYGFTGSMRDAEYDHLLSGVAEVMRGI
;
A
#
# COMPACT_ATOMS: atom_id res chain seq x y z
N MET A 1 -48.31 -34.71 20.88
CA MET A 1 -48.84 -33.87 21.99
C MET A 1 -47.62 -33.24 22.66
N ARG A 2 -47.37 -31.94 22.76
CA ARG A 2 -48.09 -30.69 22.52
C ARG A 2 -47.15 -29.69 21.83
N SER A 3 -47.73 -28.90 20.95
CA SER A 3 -47.19 -27.72 20.29
C SER A 3 -47.15 -26.53 21.25
N THR A 4 -46.13 -25.67 21.18
CA THR A 4 -46.32 -24.23 21.42
C THR A 4 -45.35 -23.39 20.57
N ARG A 5 -45.93 -22.67 19.61
CA ARG A 5 -45.36 -21.53 18.90
C ARG A 5 -45.61 -20.27 19.73
N ARG A 6 -44.64 -19.36 19.83
CA ARG A 6 -44.80 -17.94 20.22
C ARG A 6 -43.61 -17.18 19.63
N ALA A 7 -43.68 -15.95 19.15
CA ALA A 7 -44.73 -15.10 18.61
C ALA A 7 -43.97 -13.99 17.86
N ALA A 8 -44.47 -13.58 16.70
CA ALA A 8 -43.90 -12.52 15.90
C ALA A 8 -43.96 -11.16 16.64
N SER A 9 -42.97 -10.30 16.45
CA SER A 9 -43.10 -8.86 16.66
C SER A 9 -42.59 -8.14 15.43
N THR A 10 -43.55 -7.91 14.53
CA THR A 10 -43.48 -7.00 13.39
C THR A 10 -43.64 -5.57 13.92
N VAL A 11 -42.57 -4.76 13.89
CA VAL A 11 -42.70 -3.31 13.97
C VAL A 11 -42.46 -2.75 12.57
N VAL A 12 -43.59 -2.39 11.95
CA VAL A 12 -43.72 -1.70 10.69
C VAL A 12 -43.38 -0.22 10.94
N LEU A 13 -42.41 0.33 10.20
CA LEU A 13 -42.23 1.79 10.07
C LEU A 13 -42.20 2.12 8.57
N VAL A 14 -43.23 2.81 8.11
CA VAL A 14 -43.54 3.11 6.71
C VAL A 14 -43.32 4.61 6.42
N CYS A 15 -42.54 4.86 5.37
CA CYS A 15 -42.53 5.94 4.36
C CYS A 15 -42.57 7.45 4.72
N LEU A 16 -41.64 8.20 4.10
CA LEU A 16 -41.83 9.44 3.32
C LEU A 16 -40.51 9.77 2.57
N LEU A 17 -40.32 9.43 1.29
CA LEU A 17 -40.68 10.13 0.02
C LEU A 17 -39.58 11.07 -0.56
N LEU A 18 -39.17 10.74 -1.81
CA LEU A 18 -38.91 11.59 -2.99
C LEU A 18 -37.69 12.54 -3.07
N ALA A 19 -36.64 12.07 -3.76
CA ALA A 19 -35.85 12.81 -4.77
C ALA A 19 -34.90 11.81 -5.45
N GLY A 20 -34.77 11.59 -6.75
CA GLY A 20 -35.28 12.20 -7.98
C GLY A 20 -34.31 11.71 -9.07
N CYS A 21 -34.76 10.87 -10.00
CA CYS A 21 -33.93 10.38 -11.10
C CYS A 21 -33.70 11.50 -12.12
N LYS A 22 -32.44 11.72 -12.53
CA LYS A 22 -32.14 12.26 -13.86
C LYS A 22 -31.15 11.34 -14.56
N SER A 23 -31.67 10.60 -15.54
CA SER A 23 -30.88 10.07 -16.64
C SER A 23 -31.01 11.06 -17.79
N ALA A 24 -29.89 11.63 -18.24
CA ALA A 24 -29.80 12.29 -19.53
C ALA A 24 -28.61 11.71 -20.29
N SER A 25 -28.92 11.24 -21.50
CA SER A 25 -28.07 10.55 -22.45
C SER A 25 -27.15 11.51 -23.22
N LEU A 26 -25.96 11.00 -23.55
CA LEU A 26 -25.05 11.27 -24.67
C LEU A 26 -24.95 12.69 -25.27
N GLY A 27 -23.73 13.22 -25.23
CA GLY A 27 -23.21 14.17 -26.21
C GLY A 27 -21.71 13.93 -26.40
N THR A 28 -21.33 13.25 -27.48
CA THR A 28 -19.94 13.20 -27.97
C THR A 28 -19.59 14.57 -28.56
N SER A 29 -18.37 15.05 -28.36
CA SER A 29 -17.58 15.82 -29.34
C SER A 29 -16.20 16.11 -28.78
N THR A 30 -15.25 15.46 -29.44
CA THR A 30 -13.80 15.61 -29.45
C THR A 30 -13.32 17.07 -29.41
N SER A 31 -12.28 17.33 -28.66
CA SER A 31 -11.26 18.33 -29.01
C SER A 31 -9.91 17.72 -28.67
N SER A 32 -9.23 17.26 -29.73
CA SER A 32 -7.85 16.82 -29.70
C SER A 32 -6.96 17.98 -29.30
N GLU A 33 -6.12 17.80 -28.29
CA GLU A 33 -4.89 18.57 -28.19
C GLU A 33 -3.73 17.60 -28.00
N SER A 34 -2.95 17.49 -29.08
CA SER A 34 -1.74 16.71 -29.18
C SER A 34 -0.64 17.38 -28.37
N HIS A 35 -0.15 16.71 -27.34
CA HIS A 35 1.20 16.97 -26.82
C HIS A 35 1.98 15.66 -26.74
N SER A 36 2.92 15.53 -27.67
CA SER A 36 3.97 14.50 -27.67
C SER A 36 4.84 14.60 -26.41
N PRO A 37 5.48 13.49 -25.98
CA PRO A 37 6.27 13.47 -24.76
C PRO A 37 7.64 14.09 -25.03
N VAL A 38 7.97 15.16 -24.33
CA VAL A 38 9.38 15.57 -24.16
C VAL A 38 9.95 14.83 -22.96
N ALA A 39 10.89 13.95 -23.27
CA ALA A 39 11.83 13.40 -22.30
C ALA A 39 12.59 14.56 -21.63
N GLY A 40 12.54 14.59 -20.30
CA GLY A 40 13.28 15.56 -19.50
C GLY A 40 13.44 15.00 -18.11
N ALA A 41 14.63 14.49 -17.81
CA ALA A 41 15.05 14.15 -16.46
C ALA A 41 14.90 15.37 -15.55
N SER A 42 14.28 15.20 -14.38
CA SER A 42 14.38 16.14 -13.28
C SER A 42 14.15 15.36 -11.99
N GLY A 43 15.17 15.34 -11.13
CA GLY A 43 15.11 14.71 -9.82
C GLY A 43 14.00 15.34 -8.99
N THR A 44 12.99 14.54 -8.66
CA THR A 44 11.94 14.97 -7.75
C THR A 44 12.46 14.78 -6.33
N ALA A 45 12.84 15.88 -5.69
CA ALA A 45 12.99 15.94 -4.25
C ALA A 45 11.69 15.44 -3.59
N ALA A 46 11.83 14.49 -2.66
CA ALA A 46 10.70 13.97 -1.88
C ALA A 46 10.07 15.10 -1.04
N PRO A 47 8.73 15.22 -0.99
CA PRO A 47 8.07 16.25 -0.21
C PRO A 47 8.25 16.01 1.30
N ALA A 48 8.29 17.11 2.05
CA ALA A 48 8.40 17.15 3.50
C ALA A 48 7.17 16.50 4.17
N GLY A 49 7.40 15.87 5.33
CA GLY A 49 6.43 15.03 6.03
C GLY A 49 5.22 15.76 6.64
N GLY A 50 4.23 14.94 7.02
CA GLY A 50 3.01 15.35 7.72
C GLY A 50 1.75 15.03 6.91
N SER A 51 0.94 14.09 7.41
CA SER A 51 -0.24 13.45 6.81
C SER A 51 -1.23 14.38 6.07
N SER A 52 -1.67 13.94 4.87
CA SER A 52 -2.98 14.14 4.19
C SER A 52 -2.91 14.00 2.64
N GLY A 53 -1.81 13.45 2.10
CA GLY A 53 -1.77 13.02 0.69
C GLY A 53 -2.31 11.60 0.52
N PRO A 54 -2.81 11.21 -0.67
CA PRO A 54 -3.13 9.81 -0.94
C PRO A 54 -1.88 8.95 -0.73
N ILE A 55 -2.04 7.79 -0.07
CA ILE A 55 -0.96 6.81 0.09
C ILE A 55 -0.40 6.47 -1.29
N ALA A 56 0.93 6.44 -1.42
CA ALA A 56 1.58 6.11 -2.67
C ALA A 56 1.10 4.75 -3.20
N VAL A 57 0.96 4.61 -4.52
CA VAL A 57 0.63 3.33 -5.17
C VAL A 57 1.92 2.77 -5.74
N GLY A 58 2.28 1.56 -5.33
CA GLY A 58 3.48 0.87 -5.82
C GLY A 58 3.28 0.25 -7.20
N ALA A 59 4.36 -0.32 -7.76
CA ALA A 59 4.30 -1.01 -9.06
C ALA A 59 3.38 -2.25 -9.06
N GLY A 60 3.09 -2.81 -7.88
CA GLY A 60 2.34 -4.04 -7.72
C GLY A 60 3.13 -5.28 -8.13
N PRO A 61 2.46 -6.45 -8.23
CA PRO A 61 3.12 -7.69 -8.63
C PRO A 61 3.66 -7.62 -10.06
N GLN A 62 4.92 -8.01 -10.23
CA GLN A 62 5.60 -8.01 -11.52
C GLN A 62 5.88 -9.43 -11.99
N LYS A 63 5.95 -9.63 -13.31
CA LYS A 63 6.42 -10.90 -13.90
C LYS A 63 7.93 -11.09 -13.75
N HIS A 64 8.65 -9.97 -13.77
CA HIS A 64 10.09 -9.90 -13.59
C HIS A 64 10.38 -8.81 -12.57
N TYR A 65 11.07 -9.18 -11.49
CA TYR A 65 11.50 -8.25 -10.47
C TYR A 65 12.96 -7.85 -10.70
N THR A 66 13.24 -6.58 -10.48
CA THR A 66 14.58 -6.02 -10.39
C THR A 66 14.75 -5.41 -9.01
N VAL A 67 15.97 -5.35 -8.51
CA VAL A 67 16.29 -4.68 -7.25
C VAL A 67 15.78 -3.24 -7.31
N GLN A 68 14.89 -2.86 -6.40
CA GLN A 68 14.48 -1.47 -6.25
C GLN A 68 15.62 -0.64 -5.69
N GLN A 69 15.79 0.53 -6.29
CA GLN A 69 16.73 1.53 -5.80
C GLN A 69 16.37 1.92 -4.36
N GLN A 70 17.31 1.73 -3.45
CA GLN A 70 17.19 2.21 -2.07
C GLN A 70 17.79 3.62 -1.95
N PRO A 71 17.43 4.38 -0.90
CA PRO A 71 18.06 5.66 -0.61
C PRO A 71 19.59 5.51 -0.45
N ALA A 72 20.31 6.62 -0.61
CA ALA A 72 21.77 6.62 -0.50
C ALA A 72 22.21 6.18 0.91
N ALA A 73 23.39 5.57 1.02
CA ALA A 73 23.94 5.15 2.31
C ALA A 73 24.04 6.34 3.28
N GLY A 74 23.57 6.15 4.52
CA GLY A 74 23.54 7.18 5.56
C GLY A 74 22.59 8.36 5.32
N SER A 75 21.70 8.30 4.31
CA SER A 75 20.76 9.38 4.02
C SER A 75 19.45 9.32 4.84
N CYS A 76 19.20 8.20 5.53
CA CYS A 76 17.98 7.97 6.30
C CYS A 76 18.25 8.02 7.79
N HIS A 77 17.24 8.44 8.56
CA HIS A 77 17.36 8.61 10.00
C HIS A 77 16.20 7.96 10.74
N TYR A 78 16.50 7.07 11.68
CA TYR A 78 15.47 6.53 12.55
C TYR A 78 14.76 7.66 13.32
N ARG A 79 13.45 7.54 13.41
CA ARG A 79 12.65 8.26 14.39
C ARG A 79 12.59 7.42 15.66
N TYR A 80 12.19 8.02 16.77
CA TYR A 80 12.02 7.29 18.02
C TYR A 80 10.69 7.66 18.66
N GLU A 81 9.92 6.66 19.03
CA GLU A 81 8.69 6.81 19.81
C GLU A 81 8.74 5.82 20.98
N HIS A 82 8.56 6.32 22.19
CA HIS A 82 8.64 5.51 23.42
C HIS A 82 9.96 4.71 23.60
N GLY A 83 11.06 5.19 23.01
CA GLY A 83 12.36 4.51 23.05
C GLY A 83 12.55 3.45 21.96
N GLU A 84 11.51 3.17 21.18
CA GLU A 84 11.56 2.22 20.07
C GLU A 84 11.92 2.95 18.77
N PRO A 85 12.82 2.38 17.94
CA PRO A 85 13.13 2.94 16.64
C PRO A 85 11.94 2.76 15.67
N LEU A 86 11.57 3.86 15.03
CA LEU A 86 10.64 3.94 13.92
C LEU A 86 11.38 4.34 12.64
N GLU A 87 10.82 3.94 11.51
CA GLU A 87 11.31 4.26 10.19
C GLU A 87 11.15 5.76 9.84
N ASP A 88 11.95 6.23 8.87
CA ASP A 88 11.81 7.57 8.30
C ASP A 88 10.76 7.55 7.17
N PRO A 89 9.59 8.18 7.32
CA PRO A 89 8.57 8.20 6.28
C PRO A 89 9.03 8.85 4.97
N LYS A 90 10.14 9.63 4.98
CA LYS A 90 10.72 10.19 3.75
C LYS A 90 11.53 9.15 2.97
N CYS A 91 12.27 8.31 3.68
CA CYS A 91 13.02 7.23 3.04
C CYS A 91 12.13 6.05 2.68
N THR A 92 11.11 5.80 3.49
CA THR A 92 10.32 4.58 3.46
C THR A 92 8.85 4.90 3.66
N PRO A 93 8.22 5.62 2.72
CA PRO A 93 6.85 6.11 2.86
C PRO A 93 5.78 5.02 2.88
N GLY A 94 6.14 3.78 2.54
CA GLY A 94 5.20 2.71 2.21
C GLY A 94 4.44 2.99 0.92
N ALA A 95 3.81 1.97 0.34
CA ALA A 95 2.93 2.13 -0.81
C ALA A 95 1.88 1.01 -0.84
N ILE A 96 0.68 1.28 -1.32
CA ILE A 96 -0.35 0.25 -1.55
C ILE A 96 -0.12 -0.49 -2.87
N SER A 97 -0.48 -1.77 -2.90
CA SER A 97 -0.45 -2.56 -4.14
C SER A 97 -1.69 -2.26 -4.98
N PRO A 98 -1.57 -1.87 -6.26
CA PRO A 98 -2.72 -1.67 -7.14
C PRO A 98 -3.50 -2.96 -7.40
N ALA A 99 -2.91 -4.13 -7.13
CA ALA A 99 -3.57 -5.43 -7.27
C ALA A 99 -4.45 -5.81 -6.08
N VAL A 100 -4.35 -5.08 -4.95
CA VAL A 100 -5.12 -5.34 -3.73
C VAL A 100 -6.10 -4.21 -3.51
N THR A 101 -7.38 -4.55 -3.40
CA THR A 101 -8.46 -3.61 -3.12
C THR A 101 -9.31 -4.17 -2.00
N GLN A 102 -10.05 -3.30 -1.30
CA GLN A 102 -10.97 -3.74 -0.24
C GLN A 102 -11.97 -4.80 -0.74
N ALA A 103 -12.46 -4.65 -1.97
CA ALA A 103 -13.40 -5.57 -2.58
C ALA A 103 -12.80 -6.96 -2.88
N ASN A 104 -11.48 -7.09 -3.01
CA ASN A 104 -10.83 -8.33 -3.47
C ASN A 104 -10.01 -9.06 -2.40
N LEU A 105 -10.02 -8.59 -1.14
CA LEU A 105 -9.22 -9.14 -0.04
C LEU A 105 -9.38 -10.66 0.12
N THR A 106 -10.60 -11.19 0.01
CA THR A 106 -10.89 -12.63 0.09
C THR A 106 -10.14 -13.45 -0.95
N SER A 107 -9.93 -12.89 -2.14
CA SER A 107 -9.27 -13.55 -3.28
C SER A 107 -7.76 -13.28 -3.34
N THR A 108 -7.29 -12.24 -2.67
CA THR A 108 -5.88 -11.84 -2.58
C THR A 108 -5.32 -12.27 -1.23
N ILE A 109 -5.34 -11.37 -0.25
CA ILE A 109 -4.70 -11.51 1.06
C ILE A 109 -5.25 -12.69 1.86
N CYS A 110 -6.57 -12.87 1.91
CA CYS A 110 -7.20 -13.89 2.75
C CYS A 110 -7.40 -15.24 2.05
N ARG A 111 -6.88 -15.41 0.83
CA ARG A 111 -7.02 -16.66 0.08
C ARG A 111 -6.17 -17.78 0.70
N LYS A 112 -6.74 -18.98 0.82
CA LYS A 112 -5.97 -20.19 1.15
C LYS A 112 -4.82 -20.41 0.16
N GLY A 113 -3.66 -20.82 0.66
CA GLY A 113 -2.43 -20.97 -0.13
C GLY A 113 -1.60 -19.68 -0.26
N GLY A 114 -2.07 -18.57 0.31
CA GLY A 114 -1.28 -17.33 0.45
C GLY A 114 -1.24 -16.45 -0.80
N TYR A 115 -1.10 -15.14 -0.56
CA TYR A 115 -0.87 -14.14 -1.61
C TYR A 115 0.61 -13.91 -1.86
N THR A 116 1.39 -13.88 -0.77
CA THR A 116 2.80 -13.48 -0.71
C THR A 116 3.69 -14.34 -1.58
N SER A 117 3.49 -15.66 -1.63
CA SER A 117 4.29 -16.58 -2.46
C SER A 117 4.28 -16.24 -3.96
N ARG A 118 3.27 -15.53 -4.45
CA ARG A 118 3.14 -15.15 -5.87
C ARG A 118 3.68 -13.75 -6.18
N VAL A 119 3.85 -12.92 -5.16
CA VAL A 119 4.17 -11.49 -5.33
C VAL A 119 5.50 -11.12 -4.69
N ARG A 120 6.03 -11.96 -3.82
CA ARG A 120 7.35 -11.77 -3.22
C ARG A 120 8.42 -12.04 -4.29
N PRO A 121 9.35 -11.11 -4.54
CA PRO A 121 10.53 -11.39 -5.35
C PRO A 121 11.36 -12.53 -4.76
N SER A 122 12.32 -13.03 -5.53
CA SER A 122 13.28 -14.02 -5.01
C SER A 122 14.09 -13.43 -3.84
N THR A 123 14.67 -14.32 -3.03
CA THR A 123 15.56 -13.93 -1.93
C THR A 123 16.83 -13.20 -2.41
N SER A 124 17.27 -13.45 -3.64
CA SER A 124 18.38 -12.69 -4.24
C SER A 124 18.06 -11.20 -4.45
N ILE A 125 16.80 -10.88 -4.75
CA ILE A 125 16.35 -9.49 -4.93
C ILE A 125 16.09 -8.87 -3.56
N THR A 126 15.20 -9.47 -2.76
CA THR A 126 14.83 -8.94 -1.44
C THR A 126 16.01 -8.86 -0.48
N GLY A 127 16.94 -9.82 -0.54
CA GLY A 127 18.19 -9.77 0.24
C GLY A 127 19.10 -8.61 -0.18
N LYS A 128 19.19 -8.31 -1.48
CA LYS A 128 20.00 -7.19 -1.94
C LYS A 128 19.38 -5.84 -1.57
N GLU A 129 18.06 -5.73 -1.69
CA GLU A 129 17.32 -4.57 -1.22
C GLU A 129 17.54 -4.37 0.28
N LYS A 130 17.53 -5.47 1.05
CA LYS A 130 17.73 -5.46 2.51
C LYS A 130 19.08 -4.86 2.89
N GLU A 131 20.15 -5.29 2.22
CA GLU A 131 21.51 -4.74 2.41
C GLU A 131 21.59 -3.25 2.09
N LEU A 132 21.03 -2.84 0.95
CA LEU A 132 21.08 -1.44 0.52
C LEU A 132 20.24 -0.54 1.44
N ASN A 133 19.10 -1.05 1.92
CA ASN A 133 18.25 -0.34 2.86
C ASN A 133 18.94 -0.19 4.23
N ALA A 134 19.55 -1.24 4.76
CA ALA A 134 20.36 -1.17 5.98
C ALA A 134 21.46 -0.10 5.87
N ALA A 135 22.15 -0.07 4.73
CA ALA A 135 23.18 0.94 4.47
C ALA A 135 22.60 2.36 4.45
N SER A 136 21.37 2.56 3.96
CA SER A 136 20.70 3.87 3.97
C SER A 136 20.48 4.43 5.37
N TYR A 137 20.25 3.57 6.35
CA TYR A 137 20.13 3.93 7.77
C TYR A 137 21.47 3.87 8.54
N GLY A 138 22.58 3.55 7.87
CA GLY A 138 23.87 3.36 8.52
C GLY A 138 23.88 2.19 9.51
N PHE A 139 23.02 1.19 9.32
CA PHE A 139 22.94 0.03 10.20
C PHE A 139 24.21 -0.83 10.08
N THR A 140 24.89 -1.04 11.20
CA THR A 140 26.14 -1.81 11.28
C THR A 140 25.99 -3.14 12.03
N GLY A 141 24.77 -3.49 12.46
CA GLY A 141 24.48 -4.73 13.16
C GLY A 141 24.44 -5.93 12.22
N SER A 142 24.06 -7.09 12.76
CA SER A 142 23.93 -8.29 11.94
C SER A 142 22.68 -8.20 11.06
N MET A 143 22.82 -8.54 9.77
CA MET A 143 21.72 -8.54 8.81
C MET A 143 20.61 -9.55 9.12
N ARG A 144 20.84 -10.45 10.08
CA ARG A 144 19.84 -11.38 10.62
C ARG A 144 18.86 -10.68 11.56
N ASP A 145 19.32 -9.64 12.24
CA ASP A 145 18.53 -8.96 13.27
C ASP A 145 17.72 -7.83 12.66
N ALA A 146 18.18 -7.29 11.54
CA ALA A 146 17.51 -6.21 10.88
C ALA A 146 16.36 -6.77 9.99
N GLU A 147 15.14 -6.23 10.09
CA GLU A 147 13.92 -6.86 9.57
C GLU A 147 12.88 -5.88 9.07
N TYR A 148 12.33 -6.05 7.88
CA TYR A 148 11.46 -5.03 7.33
C TYR A 148 10.17 -4.78 8.15
N ASP A 149 10.05 -3.60 8.77
CA ASP A 149 8.94 -2.98 9.48
C ASP A 149 7.84 -2.48 8.54
N HIS A 150 6.67 -2.21 9.12
CA HIS A 150 5.45 -2.00 8.36
C HIS A 150 4.72 -0.72 8.80
N LEU A 151 4.96 0.41 8.10
CA LEU A 151 4.07 1.58 8.17
C LEU A 151 2.63 1.28 7.72
N LEU A 152 2.45 0.28 6.86
CA LEU A 152 1.16 -0.10 6.29
C LEU A 152 0.91 -1.60 6.47
N SER A 153 -0.20 -1.97 7.11
CA SER A 153 -0.61 -3.36 7.23
C SER A 153 -1.09 -3.89 5.86
N GLY A 154 -0.29 -4.74 5.21
CA GLY A 154 -0.65 -5.43 3.96
C GLY A 154 0.23 -5.12 2.73
N VAL A 155 1.30 -4.35 2.91
CA VAL A 155 2.29 -4.02 1.87
C VAL A 155 3.66 -3.89 2.54
N ALA A 156 4.64 -4.65 2.07
CA ALA A 156 6.02 -4.61 2.56
C ALA A 156 6.65 -3.20 2.33
N GLU A 157 7.66 -2.68 3.03
CA GLU A 157 8.88 -3.27 3.64
C GLU A 157 9.65 -2.07 4.36
N VAL A 158 10.23 -2.10 5.62
CA VAL A 158 11.53 -1.43 6.08
C VAL A 158 12.27 -1.82 7.39
N MET A 159 13.55 -2.21 7.28
CA MET A 159 14.40 -2.97 8.20
C MET A 159 14.63 -2.42 9.66
N ARG A 160 13.99 -3.01 10.70
CA ARG A 160 14.23 -2.94 12.16
C ARG A 160 15.27 -3.94 12.63
N GLY A 161 16.41 -3.49 13.15
CA GLY A 161 17.32 -4.31 13.97
C GLY A 161 16.89 -4.28 15.44
N ILE A 162 16.74 -5.45 16.06
CA ILE A 162 16.75 -5.58 17.54
C ILE A 162 18.21 -5.65 18.01
#